data_AF-A0A3C1VA39-F1
#
_entry.id   AF-A0A3C1VA39-F1
#
_cell.length_a   1.000
_cell.length_b   1.000
_cell.length_c   1.000
_cell.angle_alpha   90.00
_cell.angle_beta   90.00
_cell.angle_gamma   90.00
#
_symmetry.space_group_name_H-M   'P 1'
#
loop_
_entity.id
_entity.type
_entity.pdbx_description
1 polymer ?
#
loop_
_entity_poly.entity_id
_entity_poly.type
_entity_poly.pdbx_seq_one_letter_code
_entity_poly.pdbx_strand_id
1 'polypeptide(L)' 'MPVDTAEGEWKLLILFAYFTGARLSDCCRMQWDGVDLAGETLTCMQAKTGAKVTAPLHLDLLVRLNKLAGTGEHQKYT' A
#
# COMPACT_ATOMS: atom_id res chain seq x y z
N MET A 1 -6.87 15.92 -8.31
CA MET A 1 -6.85 14.44 -8.38
C MET A 1 -7.65 13.90 -7.18
N PRO A 2 -8.28 12.71 -7.24
CA PRO A 2 -9.06 12.16 -6.10
C PRO A 2 -8.29 12.08 -4.77
N VAL A 3 -6.96 11.92 -4.83
CA VAL A 3 -6.07 11.91 -3.66
C VAL A 3 -6.01 13.25 -2.92
N ASP A 4 -6.25 14.37 -3.62
CA ASP A 4 -6.15 15.71 -3.02
C ASP A 4 -7.34 16.00 -2.09
N THR A 5 -8.51 15.43 -2.41
CA THR A 5 -9.77 15.59 -1.66
C THR A 5 -10.04 14.47 -0.66
N ALA A 6 -9.31 13.36 -0.73
CA ALA A 6 -9.45 12.25 0.21
C ALA A 6 -8.89 12.61 1.59
N GLU A 7 -9.28 11.87 2.63
CA GLU A 7 -8.79 12.10 4.00
C GLU A 7 -8.40 10.77 4.66
N GLY A 8 -7.57 10.84 5.71
CA GLY A 8 -7.15 9.67 6.47
C GLY A 8 -6.54 8.55 5.61
N GLU A 9 -7.03 7.33 5.83
CA GLU A 9 -6.58 6.12 5.14
C GLU A 9 -6.98 6.07 3.65
N TRP A 10 -8.01 6.82 3.25
CA TRP A 10 -8.42 6.86 1.84
C TRP A 10 -7.32 7.43 0.93
N LYS A 11 -6.54 8.40 1.41
CA LYS A 11 -5.37 8.89 0.65
C LYS A 11 -4.39 7.76 0.35
N LEU A 12 -4.13 6.90 1.34
CA LEU A 12 -3.21 5.77 1.19
C LEU A 12 -3.78 4.71 0.23
N LEU A 13 -5.06 4.36 0.38
CA LEU A 13 -5.74 3.41 -0.50
C LEU A 13 -5.73 3.84 -1.97
N ILE A 14 -5.97 5.13 -2.24
CA ILE A 14 -5.93 5.68 -3.60
C ILE A 14 -4.52 5.59 -4.18
N LEU A 15 -3.48 5.93 -3.40
CA LEU A 15 -2.09 5.82 -3.85
C LEU A 15 -1.70 4.37 -4.13
N PHE A 16 -2.09 3.42 -3.28
CA PHE A 16 -1.88 2.00 -3.55
C PHE A 16 -2.53 1.57 -4.86
N ALA A 17 -3.82 1.85 -5.04
CA ALA A 17 -4.52 1.48 -6.26
C ALA A 17 -3.88 2.12 -7.51
N TYR A 18 -3.48 3.38 -7.42
CA TYR A 18 -2.88 4.12 -8.52
C TYR A 18 -1.51 3.56 -8.94
N PHE A 19 -0.62 3.30 -7.98
CA PHE A 19 0.76 2.88 -8.30
C PHE A 19 0.93 1.38 -8.50
N THR A 20 0.06 0.55 -7.92
CA THR A 20 0.17 -0.91 -8.02
C THR A 20 -0.77 -1.50 -9.06
N GLY A 21 -1.81 -0.77 -9.46
CA GLY A 21 -2.91 -1.30 -10.27
C GLY A 21 -3.72 -2.40 -9.58
N ALA A 22 -3.53 -2.60 -8.27
CA ALA A 22 -4.24 -3.61 -7.50
C ALA A 22 -5.73 -3.22 -7.34
N ARG A 23 -6.59 -4.24 -7.16
CA ARG A 23 -8.01 -4.01 -6.89
C ARG A 23 -8.16 -3.44 -5.49
N LEU A 24 -9.21 -2.66 -5.26
CA LEU A 24 -9.50 -2.07 -3.96
C LEU A 24 -9.45 -3.11 -2.81
N SER A 25 -10.04 -4.29 -3.02
CA SER A 25 -10.01 -5.37 -2.02
C SER A 25 -8.61 -5.89 -1.71
N ASP A 26 -7.72 -5.91 -2.71
CA ASP A 26 -6.32 -6.30 -2.53
C ASP A 26 -5.58 -5.20 -1.75
N CYS A 27 -5.81 -3.92 -2.08
CA CYS A 27 -5.24 -2.79 -1.35
C CYS A 27 -5.63 -2.79 0.13
N CYS A 28 -6.90 -3.08 0.47
CA CYS A 28 -7.35 -3.17 1.85
C CYS A 28 -6.74 -4.34 2.66
N ARG A 29 -6.11 -5.31 1.98
CA ARG A 29 -5.50 -6.50 2.59
C ARG A 29 -3.98 -6.45 2.60
N MET A 30 -3.37 -5.37 2.10
CA MET A 30 -1.93 -5.21 2.12
C MET A 30 -1.42 -5.16 3.55
N GLN A 31 -0.34 -5.88 3.81
CA GLN A 31 0.27 -6.03 5.12
C GLN A 31 1.71 -5.53 5.08
N TRP A 32 2.22 -5.07 6.23
CA TRP A 32 3.61 -4.63 6.38
C TRP A 32 4.63 -5.70 6.00
N ASP A 33 4.33 -6.98 6.23
CA ASP A 33 5.19 -8.11 5.84
C ASP A 33 5.47 -8.16 4.32
N GLY A 34 4.64 -7.48 3.51
CA GLY A 34 4.84 -7.33 2.07
C GLY A 34 5.57 -6.06 1.64
N VAL A 35 5.92 -5.16 2.57
CA VAL A 35 6.56 -3.87 2.27
C VAL A 35 8.06 -3.96 2.55
N ASP A 36 8.88 -3.81 1.51
CA ASP A 36 10.33 -3.61 1.65
C ASP A 36 10.66 -2.15 1.34
N LEU A 37 10.86 -1.35 2.39
CA LEU A 37 11.20 0.08 2.26
C LEU A 37 12.63 0.30 1.77
N ALA A 38 13.56 -0.63 2.03
CA ALA A 38 14.95 -0.52 1.60
C ALA A 38 15.14 -0.94 0.14
N GLY A 39 14.44 -2.02 -0.25
CA GLY A 39 14.36 -2.47 -1.63
C GLY A 39 13.34 -1.70 -2.48
N GLU A 40 12.58 -0.79 -1.88
CA GLU A 40 11.52 0.00 -2.53
C GLU A 40 10.51 -0.89 -3.28
N THR A 41 10.07 -1.99 -2.67
CA THR A 41 9.10 -2.91 -3.27
C THR A 41 7.92 -3.21 -2.38
N LEU A 42 6.80 -3.55 -3.02
CA LEU A 42 5.60 -4.07 -2.38
C LEU A 42 5.24 -5.42 -3.01
N THR A 43 5.02 -6.40 -2.16
CA THR A 43 4.56 -7.73 -2.52
C THR A 43 3.16 -7.98 -1.95
N CYS A 44 2.22 -8.39 -2.79
CA CYS A 44 0.87 -8.76 -2.37
C CYS A 44 0.37 -10.03 -3.06
N MET A 45 -0.59 -10.71 -2.43
CA MET A 45 -1.30 -11.85 -3.02
C MET A 45 -2.61 -11.34 -3.63
N GLN A 46 -2.77 -11.48 -4.94
CA GLN A 46 -4.01 -11.10 -5.61
C GLN A 46 -5.15 -12.07 -5.26
N ALA A 47 -6.25 -11.57 -4.69
CA ALA A 47 -7.35 -12.43 -4.25
C ALA A 47 -8.02 -13.20 -5.40
N LYS A 48 -8.10 -12.61 -6.61
CA LYS A 48 -8.79 -13.21 -7.75
C LYS A 48 -8.04 -14.43 -8.32
N THR A 49 -6.72 -14.37 -8.38
CA THR A 49 -5.87 -15.34 -9.11
C THR A 49 -5.00 -16.17 -8.18
N GLY A 50 -4.85 -15.77 -6.92
CA GLY A 50 -3.87 -16.35 -6.00
C GLY A 50 -2.41 -16.03 -6.38
N ALA A 51 -2.18 -15.14 -7.34
CA ALA A 51 -0.84 -14.80 -7.78
C ALA A 51 -0.12 -13.90 -6.76
N LYS A 52 1.14 -14.22 -6.46
CA LYS A 52 2.06 -13.36 -5.73
C LYS A 52 2.65 -12.34 -6.70
N VAL A 53 2.36 -11.06 -6.50
CA VAL A 53 2.85 -9.97 -7.36
C VAL A 53 3.75 -9.07 -6.55
N THR A 54 4.91 -8.74 -7.11
CA THR A 54 5.83 -7.75 -6.55
C THR A 54 5.93 -6.58 -7.51
N ALA A 55 5.73 -5.38 -7.02
CA ALA A 55 5.80 -4.14 -7.77
C ALA A 55 6.75 -3.15 -7.08
N PRO A 56 7.46 -2.30 -7.84
CA PRO A 56 8.22 -1.20 -7.25
C PRO A 56 7.29 -0.19 -6.57
N LEU A 57 7.75 0.37 -5.46
CA LEU A 57 7.08 1.45 -4.75
C LEU A 57 7.42 2.78 -5.43
N HIS A 58 6.39 3.51 -5.85
CA HIS A 58 6.58 4.88 -6.31
C HIS A 58 7.02 5.78 -5.15
N LEU A 59 7.84 6.80 -5.44
CA LEU A 59 8.42 7.71 -4.45
C LEU A 59 7.39 8.33 -3.50
N ASP A 60 6.25 8.80 -4.03
CA ASP A 60 5.18 9.39 -3.20
C ASP A 60 4.58 8.39 -2.20
N LEU A 61 4.43 7.12 -2.64
CA LEU A 61 3.94 6.06 -1.77
C LEU A 61 5.00 5.68 -0.73
N LEU A 62 6.27 5.62 -1.13
CA LEU A 62 7.40 5.36 -0.24
C LEU A 62 7.52 6.42 0.86
N VAL A 63 7.42 7.71 0.52
CA VAL A 63 7.42 8.83 1.49
C VAL A 63 6.26 8.66 2.48
N ARG A 64 5.07 8.29 2.00
CA ARG A 64 3.91 8.09 2.85
C ARG A 64 4.08 6.88 3.78
N LEU A 65 4.61 5.77 3.28
CA LEU A 65 4.85 4.56 4.07
C LEU A 65 5.93 4.79 5.12
N ASN A 66 7.02 5.48 4.79
CA ASN A 66 8.05 5.88 5.77
C ASN A 66 7.47 6.73 6.90
N LYS A 67 6.58 7.67 6.58
CA LYS A 67 5.90 8.47 7.61
C LYS A 67 5.04 7.61 8.55
N LEU A 68 4.35 6.60 8.02
CA LEU A 68 3.55 5.68 8.82
C LEU A 68 4.43 4.76 9.68
N ALA A 69 5.55 4.27 9.13
CA ALA A 69 6.50 3.42 9.86
C ALA A 69 7.09 4.13 11.09
N GLY A 70 7.33 5.45 10.98
CA GLY A 70 7.81 6.25 12.11
C GLY A 70 6.79 6.51 13.22
N THR A 71 5.49 6.33 12.96
CA THR A 71 4.42 6.62 13.93
C THR A 71 4.03 5.44 14.83
N GLY A 72 4.50 4.21 14.56
CA GLY A 72 4.22 3.02 15.40
C GLY A 72 2.76 2.53 15.41
N GLU A 73 1.84 3.27 14.82
CA GLU A 73 0.42 2.91 14.68
C GLU A 73 0.25 1.92 13.50
N HIS A 74 0.55 0.64 13.74
CA HIS A 74 0.26 -0.45 12.81
C HIS A 74 -0.69 -1.44 13.47
N GLN A 75 -1.96 -1.09 13.50
CA GLN A 75 -2.98 -1.97 14.06
C GLN A 75 -3.31 -3.08 13.06
N LYS A 76 -3.00 -4.33 13.43
CA LYS A 76 -3.46 -5.51 12.68
C LYS A 76 -4.98 -5.62 12.87
N TYR A 77 -5.75 -5.24 11.86
CA TYR A 77 -7.17 -5.56 11.80
C TYR A 77 -7.30 -7.05 11.51
N THR A 78 -7.82 -7.82 12.48
CA THR A 78 -8.00 -9.28 12.40
C THR A 78 -9.42 -9.61 11.97
#